data_AF-A0A0F8XA37-F1
#
_entry.id   AF-A0A0F8XA37-F1
#
_cell.length_a   1.000
_cell.length_b   1.000
_cell.length_c   1.000
_cell.angle_alpha   90.00
_cell.angle_beta   90.00
_cell.angle_gamma   90.00
#
_symmetry.space_group_name_H-M   'P 1'
#
loop_
_entity.id
_entity.type
_entity.pdbx_description
1 polymer ?
#
loop_
_entity_poly.entity_id
_entity_poly.type
_entity_poly.pdbx_seq_one_letter_code
_entity_poly.pdbx_strand_id
1 'polypeptide(L)' 'MRPIELHFANYLNRLKEQSQCLDKQVACIVVDELDRIVSHGINEIVECDKKCHDKENRICVFRHAET' A
#
# COMPACT_ATOMS: atom_id res chain seq x y z
N MET A 1 19.59 4.72 10.12
CA MET A 1 18.15 4.49 10.34
C MET A 1 17.94 4.31 11.84
N ARG A 2 17.09 5.13 12.45
CA ARG A 2 16.78 5.04 13.89
C ARG A 2 15.98 3.75 14.16
N PRO A 3 16.02 3.18 15.38
CA PRO A 3 15.27 1.96 15.69
C PRO A 3 13.77 2.05 15.38
N ILE A 4 13.17 3.22 15.60
CA ILE A 4 11.75 3.48 15.32
C ILE A 4 11.44 3.48 13.81
N GLU A 5 12.34 4.00 12.98
CA GLU A 5 12.20 3.98 11.52
C GLU A 5 12.26 2.55 10.97
N LEU A 6 13.10 1.69 11.56
CA LEU A 6 13.16 0.28 11.22
C LEU A 6 11.88 -0.46 11.65
N HIS A 7 11.31 -0.11 12.81
CA HIS A 7 10.02 -0.65 13.25
C HIS A 7 8.90 -0.33 12.26
N PHE A 8 8.78 0.94 11.85
CA PHE A 8 7.79 1.37 10.86
C PHE A 8 8.03 0.74 9.48
N ALA A 9 9.28 0.64 9.03
CA ALA A 9 9.59 -0.01 7.76
C ALA A 9 9.19 -1.50 7.76
N ASN A 10 9.43 -2.21 8.86
CA ASN A 10 9.00 -3.61 9.00
C ASN A 10 7.48 -3.75 9.03
N TYR A 11 6.79 -2.84 9.74
CA TYR A 11 5.33 -2.81 9.75
C TYR A 11 4.75 -2.55 8.35
N LEU A 12 5.24 -1.52 7.65
CA LEU A 12 4.85 -1.19 6.28
C LEU A 12 5.12 -2.33 5.29
N ASN A 13 6.24 -3.04 5.44
CA ASN A 13 6.56 -4.19 4.60
C ASN A 13 5.56 -5.35 4.77
N ARG A 14 5.11 -5.63 6.00
CA ARG A 14 4.07 -6.64 6.23
C ARG A 14 2.70 -6.14 5.76
N LEU A 15 2.42 -4.85 5.92
CA LEU A 15 1.14 -4.27 5.56
C LEU A 15 0.93 -4.27 4.03
N LYS A 16 1.94 -3.87 3.24
CA LYS A 16 1.82 -3.82 1.77
C LYS A 16 1.56 -5.20 1.14
N GLU A 17 2.00 -6.29 1.78
CA GLU A 17 1.77 -7.67 1.31
C GLU A 17 0.28 -8.03 1.24
N GLN A 18 -0.58 -7.28 1.93
CA GLN A 18 -2.04 -7.44 1.88
C GLN A 18 -2.66 -6.79 0.62
N SER A 19 -1.90 -5.97 -0.11
CA SER A 19 -2.37 -5.35 -1.35
C SER A 19 -2.49 -6.37 -2.47
N GLN A 20 -3.65 -6.37 -3.13
CA GLN A 20 -3.93 -7.17 -4.33
C GLN A 20 -3.41 -6.50 -5.62
N CYS A 21 -2.78 -5.33 -5.53
CA CYS A 21 -2.27 -4.63 -6.70
C CYS A 21 -1.10 -5.39 -7.33
N LEU A 22 -1.26 -5.78 -8.60
CA LEU A 22 -0.32 -6.64 -9.31
C LEU A 22 0.99 -5.94 -9.73
N ASP A 23 0.97 -4.63 -9.98
CA ASP A 23 2.18 -3.90 -10.40
C ASP A 23 3.06 -3.48 -9.24
N LYS A 24 2.44 -2.89 -8.22
CA LYS A 24 3.13 -2.30 -7.09
C LYS A 24 2.25 -2.37 -5.86
N GLN A 25 2.80 -2.94 -4.82
CA GLN A 25 2.20 -2.99 -3.49
C GLN A 25 2.70 -1.79 -2.70
N VAL A 26 1.76 -0.98 -2.22
CA VAL A 26 2.03 0.27 -1.50
C VAL A 26 1.22 0.25 -0.20
N ALA A 27 1.88 0.64 0.88
CA ALA A 27 1.25 0.87 2.16
C ALA A 27 1.70 2.22 2.70
N CYS A 28 0.84 2.88 3.46
CA CYS A 28 1.14 4.11 4.18
C CYS A 28 0.73 3.99 5.65
N ILE A 29 1.36 4.78 6.49
CA ILE A 29 0.96 4.99 7.89
C ILE A 29 0.98 6.48 8.18
N VAL A 30 0.06 6.92 9.03
CA VAL A 30 0.08 8.24 9.66
C VAL A 30 0.52 8.04 11.10
N VAL A 31 1.55 8.77 11.51
CA VAL A 31 2.09 8.74 12.88
C VAL A 31 1.92 10.10 13.55
N ASP A 32 1.66 10.10 14.85
CA ASP A 32 1.61 11.33 15.65
C ASP A 32 3.01 11.78 16.13
N GLU A 33 3.04 12.87 16.89
CA GLU A 33 4.26 13.43 17.50
C GLU A 33 4.92 12.52 18.55
N LEU A 34 4.22 11.46 18.99
CA LEU A 34 4.69 10.46 19.96
C LEU A 34 5.06 9.13 19.27
N ASP A 35 5.29 9.14 17.96
CA ASP A 35 5.59 7.96 17.14
C ASP A 35 4.53 6.85 17.24
N ARG A 36 3.25 7.20 17.47
CA ARG A 36 2.14 6.24 17.49
C ARG A 36 1.43 6.23 16.14
N ILE A 37 1.14 5.03 15.63
CA ILE A 37 0.36 4.85 14.41
C ILE A 37 -1.10 5.26 14.70
N VAL A 38 -1.57 6.30 14.01
CA VAL A 38 -2.93 6.84 14.12
C VAL A 38 -3.84 6.25 13.04
N SER A 39 -3.28 5.98 11.87
CA SER A 39 -3.98 5.38 10.73
C SER A 39 -3.00 4.64 9.82
N HIS A 40 -3.52 3.73 9.02
CA HIS A 40 -2.78 3.00 8.00
C HIS A 40 -3.64 2.74 6.78
N GLY A 41 -3.01 2.63 5.61
CA GLY A 41 -3.70 2.37 4.34
C GLY A 41 -2.87 1.46 3.44
N ILE A 42 -3.57 0.74 2.58
CA ILE A 42 -3.00 -0.08 1.51
C ILE A 42 -3.64 0.30 0.20
N ASN A 43 -2.88 0.23 -0.90
CA ASN A 43 -3.49 0.43 -2.21
C ASN A 43 -4.30 -0.79 -2.62
N GLU A 44 -5.46 -0.57 -3.23
CA GLU A 44 -6.39 -1.62 -3.65
C GLU A 44 -6.90 -1.37 -5.07
N ILE A 45 -7.26 -2.47 -5.74
CA ILE A 45 -7.92 -2.44 -7.04
C ILE A 45 -9.42 -2.24 -6.76
N VAL A 46 -9.96 -1.10 -7.20
CA VAL A 46 -11.40 -0.80 -7.08
C VAL A 46 -12.16 -1.47 -8.21
N GLU A 47 -11.63 -1.36 -9.43
CA GLU A 47 -12.21 -1.95 -10.63
C GLU A 47 -11.06 -2.34 -11.55
N CYS A 48 -11.16 -3.49 -12.22
CA CYS A 48 -10.24 -3.82 -13.30
C CYS A 48 -10.95 -4.56 -14.42
N ASP A 49 -10.60 -4.23 -15.66
CA ASP A 49 -11.12 -4.95 -16.80
C ASP A 49 -10.67 -6.42 -16.82
N LYS A 50 -11.43 -7.27 -17.52
CA LYS A 50 -11.18 -8.72 -17.57
C LYS A 50 -9.92 -9.11 -18.36
N LYS A 51 -9.20 -8.16 -18.96
CA LYS A 51 -7.92 -8.41 -19.64
C LYS A 51 -6.74 -8.25 -18.67
N CYS A 52 -6.92 -8.60 -17.39
CA CYS A 52 -5.87 -8.60 -16.35
C CYS A 52 -4.54 -9.24 -16.76
N HIS A 53 -4.55 -10.17 -17.72
CA HIS A 53 -3.36 -10.85 -18.22
C HIS A 53 -2.51 -10.01 -19.20
N ASP A 54 -3.07 -8.95 -19.78
CA ASP A 54 -2.37 -8.02 -20.66
C ASP A 54 -1.93 -6.79 -19.85
N LYS A 55 -0.72 -6.88 -19.29
CA LYS A 55 -0.16 -5.84 -18.41
C LYS A 55 -0.06 -4.46 -19.09
N GLU A 56 0.14 -4.43 -20.40
CA GLU A 56 0.30 -3.17 -21.15
C GLU A 56 -1.05 -2.51 -21.49
N ASN A 57 -2.12 -3.30 -21.61
CA ASN A 57 -3.44 -2.80 -22.01
C ASN A 57 -4.51 -2.90 -20.92
N ARG A 58 -4.19 -3.41 -19.73
CA ARG A 58 -5.15 -3.46 -18.62
C ARG A 58 -5.50 -2.07 -18.15
N ILE A 59 -6.78 -1.84 -17.95
CA ILE A 59 -7.28 -0.65 -17.27
C ILE A 59 -7.81 -1.10 -15.91
N CYS A 60 -7.08 -0.78 -14.85
CA CYS A 60 -7.60 -0.89 -13.50
C CYS A 60 -7.68 0.51 -12.85
N VAL A 61 -8.75 0.73 -12.11
CA VAL A 61 -8.92 1.86 -11.19
C VAL A 61 -8.39 1.43 -9.84
N PHE A 62 -7.50 2.25 -9.26
CA PHE A 62 -6.88 1.95 -7.97
C PHE A 62 -7.23 3.05 -6.96
N ARG A 63 -7.36 2.65 -5.69
CA ARG A 63 -7.27 3.58 -4.57
C ARG A 63 -5.85 3.56 -4.04
N HIS A 64 -5.27 4.74 -3.84
CA HIS A 64 -3.91 4.85 -3.31
C HIS A 64 -3.92 4.64 -1.79
N ALA A 65 -2.79 4.21 -1.23
CA ALA A 65 -2.68 3.94 0.21
C ALA A 65 -2.88 5.21 1.07
N GLU A 66 -2.67 6.39 0.50
CA GLU A 66 -2.74 7.69 1.14
C GLU A 66 -4.12 8.36 1.09
N THR A 67 -5.09 7.75 0.38
CA THR A 67 -6.43 8.33 0.13
C THR A 67 -7.35 8.16 1.33
#